data_AF-A0A959H2B7-F1
#
_entry.id   AF-A0A959H2B7-F1
#
_cell.length_a   1.000
_cell.length_b   1.000
_cell.length_c   1.000
_cell.angle_alpha   90.00
_cell.angle_beta   90.00
_cell.angle_gamma   90.00
#
_symmetry.space_group_name_H-M   'P 1'
#
loop_
_entity.id
_entity.type
_entity.pdbx_description
1 polymer ?
#
loop_
_entity_poly.entity_id
_entity_poly.type
_entity_poly.pdbx_seq_one_letter_code
_entity_poly.pdbx_strand_id
1 'polypeptide(L)'
;MFLHRFAMHIRQTRLVADNNTYLLNPGRPNSFEDIYADFQQQEESGGERFSIFLHPKQDVTVRRLEIEFDLPLPSGARFFANGYQSWSESRLMSLNDSIPRLRGIARSRMGLYGDEHVPDIPHGAGYLHSWTYTYLSGFAAAHAPDVLFCGSLNERTGFTIFLYDQPNGVLRVRKDMDGLRLQHSFPALDFWIGQGSEQAMFDRYFQLLGIAPPSAAPAFGWTSWYRHFNRISEELILLELDAFANTGPEPHAYFQIDDGWQNATGDWLSSGAAFPKGMQYLAQQIQSRGLQPGLWLAPFVAAKHSELAKQHPGWLLKDAKGRP
;
A
#
# COMPACT_ATOMS: atom_id res chain seq x y z
N MET A 1 17.72 7.12 -33.65
CA MET A 1 17.95 8.34 -32.86
C MET A 1 17.91 7.92 -31.40
N PHE A 2 19.06 7.74 -30.76
CA PHE A 2 19.13 7.29 -29.38
C PHE A 2 18.62 8.43 -28.48
N LEU A 3 17.40 8.29 -27.95
CA LEU A 3 16.95 9.10 -26.82
C LEU A 3 17.99 8.91 -25.70
N HIS A 4 18.61 10.00 -25.24
CA HIS A 4 19.45 9.94 -24.05
C HIS A 4 18.61 9.33 -22.91
N ARG A 5 19.03 8.17 -22.42
CA ARG A 5 18.43 7.57 -21.22
C ARG A 5 18.79 8.44 -20.02
N PHE A 6 17.78 8.80 -19.25
CA PHE A 6 17.92 9.38 -17.92
C PHE A 6 18.43 8.25 -17.01
N ALA A 7 19.75 8.16 -16.87
CA ALA A 7 20.38 7.21 -15.97
C ALA A 7 20.43 7.80 -14.56
N MET A 8 19.88 7.10 -13.57
CA MET A 8 20.00 7.51 -12.16
C MET A 8 21.24 6.86 -11.56
N HIS A 9 22.12 7.69 -11.00
CA HIS A 9 23.34 7.20 -10.36
C HIS A 9 23.07 6.88 -8.90
N ILE A 10 23.43 5.67 -8.47
CA ILE A 10 23.39 5.30 -7.04
C ILE A 10 24.42 6.15 -6.30
N ARG A 11 23.94 6.96 -5.35
CA ARG A 11 24.77 7.69 -4.39
C ARG A 11 25.30 6.75 -3.31
N GLN A 12 24.43 5.94 -2.74
CA GLN A 12 24.78 4.90 -1.76
C GLN A 12 23.65 3.88 -1.62
N THR A 13 23.97 2.66 -1.20
CA THR A 13 22.98 1.68 -0.72
C THR A 13 23.35 1.27 0.69
N ARG A 14 22.38 1.31 1.61
CA ARG A 14 22.60 1.03 3.03
C ARG A 14 21.66 -0.05 3.52
N LEU A 15 22.25 -1.04 4.19
CA LEU A 15 21.55 -2.01 5.02
C LEU A 15 21.97 -1.78 6.48
N VAL A 16 21.01 -1.66 7.39
CA VAL A 16 21.24 -1.68 8.84
C VAL A 16 20.60 -2.94 9.39
N ALA A 17 21.42 -3.81 9.99
CA ALA A 17 20.97 -5.02 10.66
C ALA A 17 21.59 -5.08 12.06
N ASP A 18 20.75 -5.36 13.05
CA ASP A 18 21.04 -5.21 14.48
C ASP A 18 21.63 -3.83 14.79
N ASN A 19 22.93 -3.76 15.11
CA ASN A 19 23.65 -2.50 15.39
C ASN A 19 24.68 -2.16 14.30
N ASN A 20 24.75 -2.94 13.22
CA ASN A 20 25.75 -2.80 12.16
C ASN A 20 25.16 -2.08 10.95
N THR A 21 26.00 -1.30 10.26
CA THR A 21 25.66 -0.63 9.01
C THR A 21 26.56 -1.15 7.89
N TYR A 22 25.94 -1.63 6.81
CA TYR A 22 26.58 -2.20 5.64
C TYR A 22 26.31 -1.33 4.42
N LEU A 23 27.37 -0.99 3.68
CA LEU A 23 27.26 -0.34 2.38
C LEU A 23 27.26 -1.42 1.29
N LEU A 24 26.21 -1.45 0.48
CA LEU A 24 26.05 -2.44 -0.58
C LEU A 24 26.41 -1.83 -1.93
N ASN A 25 26.96 -2.66 -2.82
CA ASN A 25 27.27 -2.29 -4.19
C ASN A 25 26.67 -3.34 -5.14
N PRO A 26 25.97 -2.91 -6.21
CA PRO A 26 25.38 -3.85 -7.15
C PRO A 26 26.47 -4.60 -7.93
N GLY A 27 26.24 -5.88 -8.20
CA GLY A 27 27.15 -6.72 -8.99
C GLY A 27 28.51 -7.00 -8.33
N ARG A 28 28.68 -6.64 -7.05
CA ARG A 28 29.89 -6.93 -6.26
C ARG A 28 29.57 -7.89 -5.11
N PRO A 29 30.57 -8.60 -4.57
CA PRO A 29 30.36 -9.40 -3.37
C PRO A 29 30.01 -8.51 -2.16
N ASN A 30 28.79 -8.63 -1.64
CA ASN A 30 28.38 -7.99 -0.39
C ASN A 30 28.29 -9.05 0.73
N SER A 31 29.42 -9.63 1.10
CA SER A 31 29.51 -10.68 2.14
C SER A 31 30.14 -10.10 3.40
N PHE A 32 29.35 -10.00 4.46
CA PHE A 32 29.76 -9.51 5.78
C PHE A 32 29.79 -10.66 6.79
N GLU A 33 30.15 -10.39 8.04
CA GLU A 33 30.29 -11.45 9.05
C GLU A 33 28.96 -12.19 9.32
N ASP A 34 27.87 -11.45 9.44
CA ASP A 34 26.54 -11.92 9.85
C ASP A 34 25.54 -12.09 8.70
N ILE A 35 25.79 -11.44 7.56
CA ILE A 35 24.87 -11.43 6.42
C ILE A 35 25.59 -11.37 5.08
N TYR A 36 25.00 -12.01 4.07
CA TYR A 36 25.33 -11.80 2.66
C TYR A 36 24.15 -11.14 1.95
N ALA A 37 24.40 -10.16 1.10
CA ALA A 37 23.40 -9.51 0.26
C ALA A 37 23.70 -9.76 -1.23
N ASP A 38 22.80 -10.45 -1.92
CA ASP A 38 22.81 -10.52 -3.38
C ASP A 38 22.13 -9.25 -3.90
N PHE A 39 22.91 -8.29 -4.40
CA PHE A 39 22.42 -7.04 -4.95
C PHE A 39 22.68 -7.00 -6.45
N GLN A 40 21.60 -7.05 -7.23
CA GLN A 40 21.62 -7.02 -8.68
C GLN A 40 21.06 -5.70 -9.21
N GLN A 41 21.71 -5.18 -10.26
CA GLN A 41 21.24 -4.10 -11.11
C GLN A 41 21.35 -4.61 -12.54
N GLN A 42 20.25 -4.59 -13.28
CA GLN A 42 20.22 -5.12 -14.65
C GLN A 42 19.30 -4.32 -15.55
N GLU A 43 19.63 -4.25 -16.84
CA GLU A 43 18.67 -3.76 -17.82
C GLU A 43 17.53 -4.76 -17.98
N GLU A 44 16.30 -4.28 -17.87
CA GLU A 44 15.12 -5.09 -18.07
C GLU A 44 14.04 -4.23 -18.70
N SER A 45 13.41 -4.75 -19.76
CA SER A 45 12.18 -4.15 -20.26
C SER A 45 12.30 -2.67 -20.69
N GLY A 46 13.48 -2.27 -21.18
CA GLY A 46 13.73 -0.90 -21.61
C GLY A 46 14.03 0.09 -20.48
N GLY A 47 14.15 -0.40 -19.25
CA GLY A 47 14.58 0.33 -18.06
C GLY A 47 15.61 -0.46 -17.26
N GLU A 48 15.73 -0.17 -15.97
CA GLU A 48 16.65 -0.81 -15.03
C GLU A 48 15.88 -1.43 -13.86
N ARG A 49 16.19 -2.67 -13.52
CA ARG A 49 15.67 -3.35 -12.33
C ARG A 49 16.76 -3.47 -11.28
N PHE A 50 16.37 -3.24 -10.03
CA PHE A 50 17.21 -3.35 -8.85
C PHE A 50 16.59 -4.35 -7.90
N SER A 51 17.33 -5.37 -7.51
CA SER A 51 16.87 -6.39 -6.56
C SER A 51 17.91 -6.67 -5.49
N ILE A 52 17.46 -6.86 -4.26
CA ILE A 52 18.29 -7.21 -3.11
C ILE A 52 17.68 -8.43 -2.43
N PHE A 53 18.42 -9.53 -2.43
CA PHE A 53 18.13 -10.74 -1.66
C PHE A 53 19.07 -10.79 -0.46
N LEU A 54 18.52 -10.92 0.74
CA LEU A 54 19.31 -11.00 1.98
C LEU A 54 19.44 -12.46 2.41
N HIS A 55 20.66 -12.87 2.75
CA HIS A 55 20.99 -14.21 3.20
C HIS A 55 21.65 -14.12 4.59
N PRO A 56 20.88 -14.23 5.69
CA PRO A 56 21.45 -14.26 7.03
C PRO A 56 22.39 -15.47 7.19
N LYS A 57 23.59 -15.23 7.75
CA LYS A 57 24.51 -16.30 8.19
C LYS A 57 24.21 -16.74 9.63
N GLN A 58 23.47 -15.90 10.34
CA GLN A 58 22.90 -16.11 11.66
C GLN A 58 21.62 -15.27 11.80
N ASP A 59 20.83 -15.50 12.85
CA ASP A 59 19.66 -14.68 13.14
C ASP A 59 20.06 -13.19 13.29
N VAL A 60 19.46 -12.33 12.47
CA VAL A 60 19.67 -10.87 12.50
C VAL A 60 18.34 -10.13 12.43
N THR A 61 18.28 -8.94 13.02
CA THR A 61 17.10 -8.07 12.92
C THR A 61 17.37 -6.92 11.96
N VAL A 62 16.67 -6.85 10.84
CA VAL A 62 16.79 -5.72 9.91
C VAL A 62 16.14 -4.47 10.52
N ARG A 63 16.82 -3.34 10.36
CA ARG A 63 16.39 -2.01 10.82
C ARG A 63 16.18 -1.04 9.66
N ARG A 64 16.97 -1.19 8.59
CA ARG A 64 16.86 -0.33 7.41
C ARG A 64 17.39 -1.05 6.18
N LEU A 65 16.71 -0.88 5.06
CA LEU A 65 17.26 -1.14 3.73
C LEU A 65 16.82 -0.02 2.79
N GLU A 66 17.79 0.69 2.20
CA GLU A 66 17.52 1.80 1.29
C GLU A 66 18.61 2.00 0.24
N ILE A 67 18.20 2.46 -0.93
CA ILE A 67 19.06 2.91 -2.02
C ILE A 67 18.81 4.40 -2.24
N GLU A 68 19.87 5.20 -2.26
CA GLU A 68 19.82 6.62 -2.60
C GLU A 68 20.37 6.84 -4.00
N PHE A 69 19.68 7.66 -4.77
CA PHE A 69 20.07 8.08 -6.11
C PHE A 69 20.27 9.59 -6.16
N ASP A 70 21.32 10.01 -6.86
CA ASP A 70 21.48 11.40 -7.29
C ASP A 70 20.43 11.71 -8.35
N LEU A 71 19.51 12.62 -8.02
CA LEU A 71 18.41 13.02 -8.89
C LEU A 71 18.09 14.52 -8.75
N PRO A 72 18.97 15.41 -9.24
CA PRO A 72 18.66 16.84 -9.32
C PRO A 72 17.57 17.07 -10.38
N LEU A 73 16.43 17.61 -9.95
CA LEU A 73 15.30 17.91 -10.84
C LEU A 73 15.17 19.41 -11.13
N PRO A 74 14.73 19.79 -12.35
CA PRO A 74 14.46 21.20 -12.68
C PRO A 74 13.26 21.72 -11.88
N SER A 75 13.15 23.04 -11.73
CA SER A 75 12.08 23.68 -10.96
C SER A 75 10.65 23.40 -11.47
N GLY A 76 10.51 23.10 -12.77
CA GLY A 76 9.24 22.74 -13.39
C GLY A 76 8.85 21.26 -13.22
N ALA A 77 9.74 20.43 -12.68
CA ALA A 77 9.43 19.03 -12.48
C ALA A 77 8.36 18.82 -11.41
N ARG A 78 7.66 17.69 -11.51
CA ARG A 78 6.59 17.31 -10.59
C ARG A 78 6.80 15.88 -10.13
N PHE A 79 6.33 15.60 -8.92
CA PHE A 79 6.43 14.30 -8.26
C PHE A 79 5.04 13.75 -8.00
N PHE A 80 4.74 12.54 -8.50
CA PHE A 80 3.50 11.88 -8.16
C PHE A 80 3.62 11.20 -6.79
N ALA A 81 2.89 11.74 -5.82
CA ALA A 81 2.76 11.14 -4.50
C ALA A 81 1.57 10.18 -4.52
N ASN A 82 1.84 8.87 -4.54
CA ASN A 82 0.86 7.82 -4.34
C ASN A 82 0.68 7.57 -2.84
N GLY A 83 -0.56 7.70 -2.36
CA GLY A 83 -0.93 7.52 -0.98
C GLY A 83 -0.71 6.09 -0.46
N TYR A 84 -0.64 5.96 0.87
CA TYR A 84 -0.34 4.70 1.55
C TYR A 84 -1.41 3.61 1.36
N GLN A 85 -2.69 4.01 1.38
CA GLN A 85 -3.83 3.10 1.29
C GLN A 85 -5.03 3.78 0.60
N SER A 86 -6.15 3.07 0.41
CA SER A 86 -7.32 3.50 -0.37
C SER A 86 -7.91 4.88 -0.05
N TRP A 87 -7.82 5.38 1.19
CA TRP A 87 -8.29 6.70 1.63
C TRP A 87 -7.19 7.77 1.64
N SER A 88 -5.94 7.40 1.34
CA SER A 88 -4.85 8.35 1.22
C SER A 88 -4.96 9.11 -0.10
N GLU A 89 -4.63 10.39 -0.08
CA GLU A 89 -4.59 11.20 -1.30
C GLU A 89 -3.46 10.73 -2.20
N SER A 90 -3.74 10.52 -3.49
CA SER A 90 -2.74 10.35 -4.53
C SER A 90 -2.82 11.50 -5.53
N ARG A 91 -1.73 12.26 -5.71
CA ARG A 91 -1.72 13.41 -6.63
C ARG A 91 -0.33 13.79 -7.11
N LEU A 92 -0.31 14.50 -8.24
CA LEU A 92 0.89 15.11 -8.80
C LEU A 92 1.20 16.43 -8.06
N MET A 93 2.37 16.51 -7.42
CA MET A 93 2.81 17.61 -6.57
C MET A 93 3.97 18.40 -7.20
N SER A 94 4.08 19.67 -6.87
CA SER A 94 5.27 20.48 -7.19
C SER A 94 6.39 20.13 -6.22
N LEU A 95 7.65 20.25 -6.62
CA LEU A 95 8.77 19.81 -5.75
C LEU A 95 8.88 20.56 -4.42
N ASN A 96 8.34 21.77 -4.33
CA ASN A 96 8.33 22.58 -3.09
C ASN A 96 7.03 22.43 -2.27
N ASP A 97 6.10 21.57 -2.70
CA ASP A 97 4.91 21.27 -1.92
C ASP A 97 5.28 20.54 -0.62
N SER A 98 4.29 20.41 0.27
CA SER A 98 4.42 19.60 1.48
C SER A 98 3.22 18.66 1.61
N ILE A 99 3.48 17.43 2.06
CA ILE A 99 2.42 16.48 2.39
C ILE A 99 1.89 16.84 3.78
N PRO A 100 0.58 17.13 3.92
CA PRO A 100 0.01 17.57 5.19
C PRO A 100 -0.02 16.42 6.21
N ARG A 101 0.21 16.77 7.48
CA ARG A 101 0.12 15.84 8.60
C ARG A 101 -1.18 16.01 9.38
N LEU A 102 -1.63 14.91 9.99
CA LEU A 102 -2.67 14.94 11.00
C LEU A 102 -2.20 15.80 12.19
N ARG A 103 -3.07 16.71 12.64
CA ARG A 103 -2.78 17.62 13.76
C ARG A 103 -3.40 17.12 15.07
N GLY A 104 -2.68 17.30 16.18
CA GLY A 104 -3.18 17.12 17.55
C GLY A 104 -3.94 15.80 17.78
N ILE A 105 -5.20 15.92 18.21
CA ILE A 105 -6.07 14.78 18.56
C ILE A 105 -6.28 13.82 17.38
N ALA A 106 -6.38 14.32 16.15
CA ALA A 106 -6.58 13.49 14.97
C ALA A 106 -5.44 12.47 14.79
N ARG A 107 -4.19 12.89 15.03
CA ARG A 107 -3.03 11.98 14.97
C ARG A 107 -3.13 10.86 15.99
N SER A 108 -3.53 11.17 17.24
CA SER A 108 -3.65 10.16 18.30
C SER A 108 -4.73 9.11 18.06
N ARG A 109 -5.79 9.45 17.30
CA ARG A 109 -6.93 8.56 17.02
C ARG A 109 -6.85 7.87 15.68
N MET A 110 -6.28 8.55 14.68
CA MET A 110 -6.34 8.13 13.28
C MET A 110 -4.97 7.87 12.65
N GLY A 111 -3.88 8.12 13.37
CA GLY A 111 -2.52 7.97 12.82
C GLY A 111 -2.20 6.55 12.31
N LEU A 112 -2.86 5.53 12.87
CA LEU A 112 -2.70 4.13 12.43
C LEU A 112 -3.41 3.81 11.11
N TYR A 113 -4.36 4.64 10.65
CA TYR A 113 -5.03 4.45 9.34
C TYR A 113 -4.26 5.07 8.17
N GLY A 114 -3.21 5.84 8.46
CA GLY A 114 -2.28 6.39 7.47
C GLY A 114 -0.87 5.92 7.75
N ASP A 115 0.11 6.66 7.26
CA ASP A 115 1.53 6.38 7.43
C ASP A 115 2.20 7.18 8.57
N GLU A 116 1.43 7.88 9.40
CA GLU A 116 1.94 8.68 10.53
C GLU A 116 2.72 7.88 11.58
N HIS A 117 2.54 6.56 11.59
CA HIS A 117 3.23 5.63 12.48
C HIS A 117 4.55 5.11 11.90
N VAL A 118 4.80 5.30 10.60
CA VAL A 118 6.02 4.86 9.92
C VAL A 118 7.15 5.81 10.30
N PRO A 119 8.26 5.32 10.89
CA PRO A 119 9.33 6.17 11.35
C PRO A 119 10.14 6.78 10.19
N ASP A 120 10.79 7.90 10.49
CA ASP A 120 11.81 8.54 9.66
C ASP A 120 11.37 8.87 8.23
N ILE A 121 10.10 9.24 8.04
CA ILE A 121 9.65 9.93 6.83
C ILE A 121 9.93 11.43 7.02
N PRO A 122 10.79 12.06 6.20
CA PRO A 122 11.02 13.50 6.26
C PRO A 122 9.74 14.27 5.92
N HIS A 123 9.56 15.44 6.53
CA HIS A 123 8.37 16.25 6.35
C HIS A 123 8.71 17.73 6.17
N GLY A 124 7.80 18.47 5.55
CA GLY A 124 7.95 19.89 5.26
C GLY A 124 7.97 20.15 3.76
N ALA A 125 8.11 21.41 3.37
CA ALA A 125 8.26 21.80 1.98
C ALA A 125 9.55 21.20 1.41
N GLY A 126 9.49 20.62 0.21
CA GLY A 126 10.66 19.99 -0.41
C GLY A 126 10.90 18.53 -0.05
N TYR A 127 10.10 17.97 0.88
CA TYR A 127 10.16 16.56 1.26
C TYR A 127 8.86 15.88 0.86
N LEU A 128 8.95 15.05 -0.18
CA LEU A 128 7.81 14.34 -0.74
C LEU A 128 8.02 12.84 -0.63
N HIS A 129 6.94 12.08 -0.55
CA HIS A 129 7.02 10.63 -0.54
C HIS A 129 5.85 9.98 -1.27
N SER A 130 6.08 8.74 -1.68
CA SER A 130 5.13 7.93 -2.43
C SER A 130 5.26 6.47 -2.05
N TRP A 131 4.15 5.76 -1.97
CA TRP A 131 4.11 4.33 -1.65
C TRP A 131 3.93 3.49 -2.90
N THR A 132 4.58 2.31 -2.96
CA THR A 132 4.53 1.33 -4.05
C THR A 132 5.13 1.77 -5.38
N TYR A 133 4.82 2.97 -5.87
CA TYR A 133 5.39 3.53 -7.09
C TYR A 133 5.35 5.07 -7.04
N THR A 134 6.13 5.71 -7.89
CA THR A 134 6.08 7.14 -8.17
C THR A 134 6.43 7.38 -9.63
N TYR A 135 6.09 8.55 -10.14
CA TYR A 135 6.67 9.02 -11.39
C TYR A 135 6.95 10.52 -11.30
N LEU A 136 7.95 10.93 -12.05
CA LEU A 136 8.41 12.30 -12.19
C LEU A 136 8.06 12.79 -13.58
N SER A 137 7.59 14.02 -13.70
CA SER A 137 7.21 14.62 -15.00
C SER A 137 7.59 16.10 -15.04
N GLY A 138 7.26 16.81 -16.13
CA GLY A 138 7.49 18.26 -16.23
C GLY A 138 8.92 18.64 -16.62
N PHE A 139 9.62 17.76 -17.33
CA PHE A 139 10.95 18.04 -17.86
C PHE A 139 10.86 18.99 -19.06
N ALA A 140 11.49 20.15 -18.98
CA ALA A 140 11.35 21.23 -19.98
C ALA A 140 12.21 21.07 -21.26
N ALA A 141 12.94 19.96 -21.43
CA ALA A 141 13.88 19.80 -22.52
C ALA A 141 13.24 19.15 -23.76
N ALA A 142 13.62 19.62 -24.94
CA ALA A 142 13.28 18.94 -26.20
C ALA A 142 13.82 17.49 -26.14
N HIS A 143 12.93 16.51 -26.37
CA HIS A 143 13.20 15.07 -26.26
C HIS A 143 13.33 14.50 -24.83
N ALA A 144 12.93 15.23 -23.80
CA ALA A 144 12.74 14.62 -22.48
C ALA A 144 11.63 13.55 -22.53
N PRO A 145 11.72 12.47 -21.73
CA PRO A 145 10.60 11.57 -21.57
C PRO A 145 9.42 12.31 -20.93
N ASP A 146 8.18 11.88 -21.19
CA ASP A 146 7.02 12.46 -20.50
C ASP A 146 7.11 12.19 -19.00
N VAL A 147 7.53 10.96 -18.65
CA VAL A 147 7.75 10.55 -17.26
C VAL A 147 9.03 9.73 -17.06
N LEU A 148 9.63 9.90 -15.89
CA LEU A 148 10.58 8.94 -15.28
C LEU A 148 9.80 8.20 -14.18
N PHE A 149 9.56 6.91 -14.39
CA PHE A 149 8.76 6.05 -13.53
C PHE A 149 9.66 5.22 -12.60
N CYS A 150 9.25 5.06 -11.34
CA CYS A 150 9.88 4.17 -10.37
C CYS A 150 8.79 3.33 -9.69
N GLY A 151 8.86 2.00 -9.75
CA GLY A 151 7.81 1.14 -9.19
C GLY A 151 8.35 -0.12 -8.56
N SER A 152 7.86 -0.44 -7.37
CA SER A 152 8.16 -1.66 -6.63
C SER A 152 7.56 -2.88 -7.31
N LEU A 153 8.36 -3.92 -7.52
CA LEU A 153 7.91 -5.17 -8.13
C LEU A 153 7.48 -6.23 -7.10
N ASN A 154 7.65 -5.95 -5.81
CA ASN A 154 7.29 -6.88 -4.75
C ASN A 154 6.89 -6.16 -3.46
N GLU A 155 5.58 -6.10 -3.17
CA GLU A 155 5.05 -5.62 -1.89
C GLU A 155 4.66 -6.76 -0.92
N ARG A 156 4.90 -8.03 -1.28
CA ARG A 156 4.57 -9.18 -0.41
C ARG A 156 5.47 -9.27 0.82
N THR A 157 6.62 -8.60 0.81
CA THR A 157 7.65 -8.63 1.86
C THR A 157 7.72 -7.38 2.71
N GLY A 158 6.71 -6.51 2.63
CA GLY A 158 6.67 -5.19 3.28
C GLY A 158 6.48 -4.09 2.24
N PHE A 159 6.17 -2.86 2.67
CA PHE A 159 5.89 -1.77 1.75
C PHE A 159 7.16 -1.07 1.24
N THR A 160 7.23 -0.72 -0.04
CA THR A 160 8.29 0.14 -0.60
C THR A 160 7.85 1.60 -0.59
N ILE A 161 8.72 2.49 -0.11
CA ILE A 161 8.53 3.94 -0.10
C ILE A 161 9.61 4.64 -0.94
N PHE A 162 9.16 5.56 -1.78
CA PHE A 162 10.00 6.47 -2.57
C PHE A 162 9.98 7.84 -1.89
N LEU A 163 11.12 8.33 -1.45
CA LEU A 163 11.29 9.57 -0.69
C LEU A 163 12.12 10.53 -1.53
N TYR A 164 11.58 11.69 -1.87
CA TYR A 164 12.29 12.73 -2.59
C TYR A 164 12.67 13.88 -1.65
N ASP A 165 13.98 14.12 -1.55
CA ASP A 165 14.60 15.23 -0.84
C ASP A 165 15.04 16.27 -1.89
N GLN A 166 14.18 17.27 -2.10
CA GLN A 166 14.38 18.33 -3.07
C GLN A 166 15.63 19.18 -2.76
N PRO A 167 15.89 19.62 -1.51
CA PRO A 167 17.07 20.41 -1.18
C PRO A 167 18.40 19.76 -1.59
N ASN A 168 18.49 18.43 -1.49
CA ASN A 168 19.71 17.70 -1.80
C ASN A 168 19.69 17.01 -3.17
N GLY A 169 18.57 17.07 -3.89
CA GLY A 169 18.36 16.39 -5.17
C GLY A 169 18.54 14.88 -5.05
N VAL A 170 17.87 14.26 -4.08
CA VAL A 170 17.99 12.82 -3.80
C VAL A 170 16.64 12.13 -3.90
N LEU A 171 16.60 11.01 -4.63
CA LEU A 171 15.55 10.03 -4.51
C LEU A 171 16.05 8.85 -3.67
N ARG A 172 15.34 8.52 -2.60
CA ARG A 172 15.61 7.36 -1.76
C ARG A 172 14.50 6.33 -1.92
N VAL A 173 14.87 5.10 -2.26
CA VAL A 173 13.98 3.95 -2.32
C VAL A 173 14.24 3.11 -1.08
N ARG A 174 13.22 2.92 -0.24
CA ARG A 174 13.36 2.27 1.07
C ARG A 174 12.30 1.18 1.25
N LYS A 175 12.68 0.09 1.90
CA LYS A 175 11.74 -0.97 2.31
C LYS A 175 11.31 -0.76 3.77
N ASP A 176 10.03 -0.89 4.04
CA ASP A 176 9.47 -0.94 5.39
C ASP A 176 9.64 -2.35 5.96
N MET A 177 10.68 -2.50 6.79
CA MET A 177 11.08 -3.80 7.37
C MET A 177 11.80 -3.64 8.72
N ASP A 178 11.60 -2.52 9.42
CA ASP A 178 12.20 -2.32 10.74
C ASP A 178 11.65 -3.36 11.74
N GLY A 179 12.55 -4.07 12.40
CA GLY A 179 12.23 -5.12 13.36
C GLY A 179 12.02 -6.48 12.72
N LEU A 180 12.17 -6.63 11.40
CA LEU A 180 12.09 -7.93 10.74
C LEU A 180 13.24 -8.83 11.19
N ARG A 181 12.91 -9.93 11.87
CA ARG A 181 13.88 -10.98 12.21
C ARG A 181 14.09 -11.91 11.03
N LEU A 182 15.30 -11.95 10.50
CA LEU A 182 15.70 -12.81 9.40
C LEU A 182 16.41 -14.06 9.94
N GLN A 183 15.80 -15.22 9.71
CA GLN A 183 16.35 -16.55 10.03
C GLN A 183 16.66 -17.38 8.78
N HIS A 184 16.16 -16.93 7.63
CA HIS A 184 16.33 -17.56 6.33
C HIS A 184 16.46 -16.48 5.27
N SER A 185 16.85 -16.89 4.06
CA SER A 185 17.03 -15.95 2.96
C SER A 185 15.71 -15.27 2.57
N PHE A 186 15.76 -13.98 2.25
CA PHE A 186 14.58 -13.13 2.14
C PHE A 186 14.68 -12.16 0.95
N PRO A 187 13.67 -12.09 0.05
CA PRO A 187 13.61 -11.12 -1.04
C PRO A 187 13.24 -9.74 -0.50
N ALA A 188 14.27 -8.96 -0.15
CA ALA A 188 14.11 -7.75 0.65
C ALA A 188 13.62 -6.54 -0.18
N LEU A 189 14.15 -6.35 -1.38
CA LEU A 189 13.79 -5.22 -2.23
C LEU A 189 13.80 -5.63 -3.70
N ASP A 190 12.80 -5.20 -4.46
CA ASP A 190 12.73 -5.41 -5.90
C ASP A 190 11.91 -4.27 -6.51
N PHE A 191 12.52 -3.48 -7.40
CA PHE A 191 11.86 -2.36 -8.07
C PHE A 191 12.47 -2.08 -9.43
N TRP A 192 11.73 -1.36 -10.25
CA TRP A 192 12.09 -1.03 -11.61
C TRP A 192 11.99 0.48 -11.85
N ILE A 193 12.92 0.99 -12.65
CA ILE A 193 12.97 2.36 -13.13
C ILE A 193 12.90 2.35 -14.65
N GLY A 194 12.06 3.20 -15.22
CA GLY A 194 11.97 3.36 -16.67
C GLY A 194 11.51 4.75 -17.08
N GLN A 195 11.58 5.02 -18.38
CA GLN A 195 11.18 6.31 -18.92
C GLN A 195 10.39 6.16 -20.23
N GLY A 196 9.45 7.07 -20.47
CA GLY A 196 8.62 7.08 -21.68
C GLY A 196 7.34 7.87 -21.48
N SER A 197 6.30 7.53 -22.25
CA SER A 197 4.96 8.05 -22.01
C SER A 197 4.36 7.43 -20.75
N GLU A 198 3.48 8.16 -20.06
CA GLU A 198 2.85 7.69 -18.81
C GLU A 198 2.17 6.32 -19.01
N GLN A 199 1.33 6.20 -20.04
CA GLN A 199 0.63 4.95 -20.35
C GLN A 199 1.60 3.78 -20.57
N ALA A 200 2.66 3.97 -21.36
CA ALA A 200 3.61 2.90 -21.64
C ALA A 200 4.38 2.45 -20.39
N MET A 201 4.64 3.37 -19.45
CA MET A 201 5.31 3.03 -18.19
C MET A 201 4.41 2.21 -17.27
N PHE A 202 3.13 2.58 -17.12
CA PHE A 202 2.18 1.78 -16.35
C PHE A 202 1.92 0.41 -16.99
N ASP A 203 1.72 0.34 -18.31
CA ASP A 203 1.55 -0.93 -19.02
C ASP A 203 2.74 -1.85 -18.79
N ARG A 204 3.96 -1.30 -18.87
CA ARG A 204 5.19 -2.05 -18.60
C ARG A 204 5.30 -2.49 -17.15
N TYR A 205 4.98 -1.62 -16.21
CA TYR A 205 5.01 -1.92 -14.79
C TYR A 205 4.07 -3.07 -14.43
N PHE A 206 2.82 -3.05 -14.91
CA PHE A 206 1.88 -4.15 -14.69
C PHE A 206 2.30 -5.45 -15.40
N GLN A 207 2.92 -5.35 -16.59
CA GLN A 207 3.52 -6.50 -17.25
C GLN A 207 4.61 -7.15 -16.39
N LEU A 208 5.51 -6.35 -15.82
CA LEU A 208 6.61 -6.82 -14.95
C LEU A 208 6.08 -7.44 -13.64
N LEU A 209 4.99 -6.89 -13.09
CA LEU A 209 4.30 -7.45 -11.93
C LEU A 209 3.55 -8.75 -12.24
N GLY A 210 3.34 -9.08 -13.53
CA GLY A 210 2.49 -10.20 -13.94
C GLY A 210 1.03 -10.01 -13.56
N ILE A 211 0.57 -8.76 -13.41
CA ILE A 211 -0.82 -8.43 -13.08
C ILE A 211 -1.59 -8.18 -14.36
N ALA A 212 -2.58 -9.03 -14.62
CA ALA A 212 -3.52 -8.81 -15.72
C ALA A 212 -4.60 -7.79 -15.32
N PRO A 213 -5.11 -6.99 -16.26
CA PRO A 213 -6.31 -6.19 -16.03
C PRO A 213 -7.48 -7.06 -15.55
N PRO A 214 -8.34 -6.54 -14.65
CA PRO A 214 -9.54 -7.26 -14.25
C PRO A 214 -10.40 -7.62 -15.47
N SER A 215 -10.73 -8.91 -15.60
CA SER A 215 -11.61 -9.42 -16.68
C SER A 215 -13.09 -9.41 -16.29
N ALA A 216 -13.40 -9.21 -15.02
CA ALA A 216 -14.77 -9.15 -14.52
C ALA A 216 -15.45 -7.85 -14.98
N ALA A 217 -16.73 -7.97 -15.37
CA ALA A 217 -17.57 -6.80 -15.61
C ALA A 217 -17.73 -5.98 -14.32
N PRO A 218 -17.90 -4.64 -14.42
CA PRO A 218 -18.23 -3.82 -13.26
C PRO A 218 -19.45 -4.36 -12.53
N ALA A 219 -19.35 -4.52 -11.21
CA ALA A 219 -20.47 -4.89 -10.39
C ALA A 219 -21.40 -3.69 -10.20
N PHE A 220 -22.71 -3.91 -10.36
CA PHE A 220 -23.75 -2.94 -10.05
C PHE A 220 -24.50 -3.38 -8.79
N GLY A 221 -24.93 -2.44 -7.96
CA GLY A 221 -25.66 -2.79 -6.75
C GLY A 221 -25.98 -1.62 -5.81
N TRP A 222 -26.52 -1.99 -4.66
CA TRP A 222 -26.87 -1.11 -3.55
C TRP A 222 -26.00 -1.41 -2.32
N THR A 223 -25.70 -0.40 -1.51
CA THR A 223 -25.01 -0.52 -0.23
C THR A 223 -25.74 0.27 0.87
N SER A 224 -25.79 -0.27 2.09
CA SER A 224 -26.43 0.41 3.23
C SER A 224 -25.64 1.59 3.80
N TRP A 225 -24.33 1.67 3.53
CA TRP A 225 -23.41 2.54 4.28
C TRP A 225 -23.72 4.03 4.14
N TYR A 226 -23.81 4.54 2.91
CA TYR A 226 -23.84 5.98 2.64
C TYR A 226 -25.20 6.65 2.93
N ARG A 227 -26.17 5.89 3.47
CA ARG A 227 -27.44 6.41 3.99
C ARG A 227 -27.60 6.15 5.48
N HIS A 228 -27.32 4.92 5.92
CA HIS A 228 -27.67 4.46 7.25
C HIS A 228 -26.47 4.35 8.20
N PHE A 229 -25.25 4.36 7.68
CA PHE A 229 -24.04 4.02 8.42
C PHE A 229 -24.26 2.74 9.23
N ASN A 230 -23.88 2.73 10.51
CA ASN A 230 -24.04 1.60 11.42
C ASN A 230 -25.44 1.45 12.04
N ARG A 231 -26.43 2.27 11.63
CA ARG A 231 -27.78 2.27 12.21
C ARG A 231 -28.75 1.45 11.36
N ILE A 232 -28.43 0.17 11.21
CA ILE A 232 -29.21 -0.78 10.41
C ILE A 232 -29.89 -1.84 11.27
N SER A 233 -31.01 -2.39 10.79
CA SER A 233 -31.75 -3.49 11.39
C SER A 233 -32.29 -4.43 10.32
N GLU A 234 -32.67 -5.65 10.69
CA GLU A 234 -33.29 -6.61 9.76
C GLU A 234 -34.51 -6.01 9.06
N GLU A 235 -35.40 -5.33 9.79
CA GLU A 235 -36.59 -4.69 9.24
C GLU A 235 -36.25 -3.60 8.22
N LEU A 236 -35.31 -2.71 8.56
CA LEU A 236 -34.89 -1.63 7.66
C LEU A 236 -34.24 -2.20 6.39
N ILE A 237 -33.40 -3.22 6.53
CA ILE A 237 -32.72 -3.85 5.41
C ILE A 237 -33.73 -4.55 4.49
N LEU A 238 -34.76 -5.20 5.02
CA LEU A 238 -35.83 -5.79 4.20
C LEU A 238 -36.63 -4.71 3.46
N LEU A 239 -36.92 -3.57 4.10
CA LEU A 239 -37.60 -2.45 3.46
C LEU A 239 -36.79 -1.89 2.28
N GLU A 240 -35.48 -1.65 2.48
CA GLU A 240 -34.59 -1.16 1.42
C GLU A 240 -34.40 -2.20 0.31
N LEU A 241 -34.37 -3.48 0.66
CA LEU A 241 -34.31 -4.59 -0.28
C LEU A 241 -35.55 -4.63 -1.19
N ASP A 242 -36.75 -4.51 -0.61
CA ASP A 242 -37.99 -4.44 -1.39
C ASP A 242 -38.02 -3.18 -2.26
N ALA A 243 -37.62 -2.03 -1.72
CA ALA A 243 -37.55 -0.77 -2.47
C ALA A 243 -36.60 -0.87 -3.68
N PHE A 244 -35.39 -1.40 -3.48
CA PHE A 244 -34.41 -1.59 -4.55
C PHE A 244 -34.88 -2.64 -5.58
N ALA A 245 -35.43 -3.78 -5.14
CA ALA A 245 -35.94 -4.78 -6.07
C ALA A 245 -37.08 -4.23 -6.96
N ASN A 246 -37.94 -3.37 -6.40
CA ASN A 246 -39.04 -2.74 -7.12
C ASN A 246 -38.60 -1.70 -8.16
N THR A 247 -37.34 -1.25 -8.17
CA THR A 247 -36.83 -0.39 -9.25
C THR A 247 -36.54 -1.18 -10.53
N GLY A 248 -36.58 -2.51 -10.48
CA GLY A 248 -36.21 -3.39 -11.58
C GLY A 248 -34.71 -3.36 -11.90
N PRO A 249 -33.82 -3.62 -10.93
CA PRO A 249 -32.38 -3.62 -11.16
C PRO A 249 -31.98 -4.74 -12.13
N GLU A 250 -30.79 -4.61 -12.74
CA GLU A 250 -30.27 -5.63 -13.63
C GLU A 250 -30.15 -7.00 -12.92
N PRO A 251 -30.32 -8.11 -13.67
CA PRO A 251 -30.10 -9.44 -13.12
C PRO A 251 -28.74 -9.56 -12.43
N HIS A 252 -28.70 -10.20 -11.26
CA HIS A 252 -27.50 -10.37 -10.46
C HIS A 252 -26.87 -9.07 -9.90
N ALA A 253 -27.61 -7.96 -9.86
CA ALA A 253 -27.20 -6.80 -9.08
C ALA A 253 -26.95 -7.18 -7.61
N TYR A 254 -25.91 -6.61 -7.02
CA TYR A 254 -25.58 -6.84 -5.61
C TYR A 254 -26.48 -6.03 -4.70
N PHE A 255 -26.90 -6.63 -3.60
CA PHE A 255 -27.48 -5.94 -2.47
C PHE A 255 -26.58 -6.17 -1.26
N GLN A 256 -25.80 -5.15 -0.91
CA GLN A 256 -24.73 -5.26 0.07
C GLN A 256 -25.13 -4.64 1.40
N ILE A 257 -25.02 -5.44 2.46
CA ILE A 257 -25.23 -5.01 3.84
C ILE A 257 -23.86 -4.61 4.41
N ASP A 258 -23.73 -3.35 4.80
CA ASP A 258 -22.50 -2.76 5.32
C ASP A 258 -22.37 -2.88 6.84
N ASP A 259 -21.36 -2.24 7.43
CA ASP A 259 -21.08 -2.22 8.87
C ASP A 259 -22.34 -1.91 9.70
N GLY A 260 -22.54 -2.67 10.77
CA GLY A 260 -23.67 -2.54 11.71
C GLY A 260 -24.49 -3.81 11.91
N TRP A 261 -24.26 -4.86 11.12
CA TRP A 261 -24.97 -6.14 11.22
C TRP A 261 -24.39 -7.04 12.31
N GLN A 262 -23.08 -6.95 12.55
CA GLN A 262 -22.33 -7.80 13.47
C GLN A 262 -22.59 -7.41 14.93
N ASN A 263 -22.41 -8.37 15.85
CA ASN A 263 -22.49 -8.08 17.28
C ASN A 263 -21.37 -7.13 17.76
N ALA A 264 -20.14 -7.37 17.30
CA ALA A 264 -18.99 -6.49 17.49
C ALA A 264 -18.00 -6.71 16.33
N THR A 265 -17.17 -5.70 16.02
CA THR A 265 -16.07 -5.85 15.05
C THR A 265 -15.12 -6.97 15.54
N GLY A 266 -14.91 -7.99 14.70
CA GLY A 266 -14.18 -9.21 15.04
C GLY A 266 -15.07 -10.43 15.29
N ASP A 267 -16.36 -10.24 15.59
CA ASP A 267 -17.31 -11.33 15.86
C ASP A 267 -18.18 -11.65 14.62
N TRP A 268 -17.52 -11.97 13.51
CA TRP A 268 -18.11 -12.09 12.16
C TRP A 268 -18.97 -13.35 11.92
N LEU A 269 -19.16 -14.20 12.94
CA LEU A 269 -20.06 -15.36 12.86
C LEU A 269 -21.36 -15.16 13.65
N SER A 270 -21.49 -14.01 14.33
CA SER A 270 -22.67 -13.65 15.11
C SER A 270 -23.23 -12.31 14.65
N SER A 271 -24.53 -12.28 14.37
CA SER A 271 -25.24 -11.03 14.10
C SER A 271 -25.65 -10.36 15.41
N GLY A 272 -25.76 -9.03 15.39
CA GLY A 272 -26.25 -8.25 16.53
C GLY A 272 -27.75 -8.45 16.77
N ALA A 273 -28.25 -7.99 17.92
CA ALA A 273 -29.66 -8.15 18.31
C ALA A 273 -30.67 -7.50 17.32
N ALA A 274 -30.23 -6.53 16.52
CA ALA A 274 -31.04 -5.91 15.46
C ALA A 274 -31.29 -6.86 14.26
N PHE A 275 -30.64 -8.02 14.24
CA PHE A 275 -30.70 -9.03 13.19
C PHE A 275 -31.08 -10.41 13.77
N PRO A 276 -32.31 -10.55 14.32
CA PRO A 276 -32.72 -11.70 15.11
C PRO A 276 -32.80 -13.02 14.32
N LYS A 277 -33.03 -12.98 13.00
CA LYS A 277 -33.03 -14.19 12.16
C LYS A 277 -31.68 -14.49 11.53
N GLY A 278 -30.69 -13.63 11.77
CA GLY A 278 -29.32 -13.77 11.29
C GLY A 278 -29.13 -13.52 9.80
N MET A 279 -27.86 -13.47 9.39
CA MET A 279 -27.48 -13.08 8.03
C MET A 279 -27.82 -14.14 6.97
N GLN A 280 -27.94 -15.42 7.35
CA GLN A 280 -28.39 -16.47 6.43
C GLN A 280 -29.81 -16.20 5.94
N TYR A 281 -30.72 -15.76 6.83
CA TYR A 281 -32.08 -15.37 6.45
C TYR A 281 -32.06 -14.21 5.46
N LEU A 282 -31.29 -13.16 5.72
CA LEU A 282 -31.19 -12.01 4.81
C LEU A 282 -30.59 -12.38 3.46
N ALA A 283 -29.57 -13.23 3.41
CA ALA A 283 -29.02 -13.74 2.17
C ALA A 283 -30.09 -14.47 1.32
N GLN A 284 -30.92 -15.29 1.95
CA GLN A 284 -32.04 -15.96 1.28
C GLN A 284 -33.10 -14.96 0.77
N GLN A 285 -33.42 -13.93 1.55
CA GLN A 285 -34.36 -12.88 1.14
C GLN A 285 -33.85 -12.07 -0.06
N ILE A 286 -32.55 -11.79 -0.11
CA ILE A 286 -31.91 -11.11 -1.24
C ILE A 286 -31.98 -12.01 -2.49
N GLN A 287 -31.59 -13.28 -2.36
CA GLN A 287 -31.63 -14.25 -3.45
C GLN A 287 -33.05 -14.48 -4.00
N SER A 288 -34.07 -14.51 -3.13
CA SER A 288 -35.46 -14.70 -3.55
C SER A 288 -36.01 -13.55 -4.40
N ARG A 289 -35.31 -12.41 -4.43
CA ARG A 289 -35.61 -11.24 -5.27
C ARG A 289 -34.71 -11.14 -6.51
N GLY A 290 -33.95 -12.20 -6.81
CA GLY A 290 -33.07 -12.26 -7.99
C GLY A 290 -31.75 -11.50 -7.86
N LEU A 291 -31.40 -11.07 -6.64
CA LEU A 291 -30.21 -10.26 -6.35
C LEU A 291 -29.06 -11.09 -5.76
N GLN A 292 -27.83 -10.57 -5.81
CA GLN A 292 -26.66 -11.18 -5.19
C GLN A 292 -26.42 -10.62 -3.78
N PRO A 293 -26.33 -11.46 -2.74
CA PRO A 293 -26.04 -10.98 -1.39
C PRO A 293 -24.58 -10.54 -1.27
N GLY A 294 -24.37 -9.31 -0.77
CA GLY A 294 -23.06 -8.79 -0.37
C GLY A 294 -23.00 -8.52 1.14
N LEU A 295 -21.82 -8.69 1.73
CA LEU A 295 -21.62 -8.47 3.16
C LEU A 295 -20.27 -7.79 3.42
N TRP A 296 -20.27 -6.74 4.24
CA TRP A 296 -19.05 -6.05 4.66
C TRP A 296 -18.39 -6.72 5.85
N LEU A 297 -17.05 -6.71 5.84
CA LEU A 297 -16.19 -7.24 6.90
C LEU A 297 -14.92 -6.39 7.04
N ALA A 298 -14.40 -6.27 8.26
CA ALA A 298 -13.05 -5.80 8.54
C ALA A 298 -12.21 -6.94 9.17
N PRO A 299 -11.74 -7.92 8.37
CA PRO A 299 -11.30 -9.22 8.87
C PRO A 299 -10.09 -9.18 9.81
N PHE A 300 -9.23 -8.16 9.69
CA PHE A 300 -8.04 -7.99 10.53
C PHE A 300 -8.24 -7.00 11.69
N VAL A 301 -9.49 -6.61 11.98
CA VAL A 301 -9.82 -5.64 13.03
C VAL A 301 -10.70 -6.32 14.09
N ALA A 302 -10.40 -6.04 15.36
CA ALA A 302 -11.18 -6.51 16.50
C ALA A 302 -11.45 -5.37 17.48
N ALA A 303 -12.70 -5.24 17.93
CA ALA A 303 -13.04 -4.32 19.01
C ALA A 303 -12.55 -4.88 20.35
N LYS A 304 -12.11 -4.02 21.27
CA LYS A 304 -11.63 -4.43 22.60
C LYS A 304 -12.61 -5.31 23.39
N HIS A 305 -13.91 -5.15 23.14
CA HIS A 305 -14.98 -5.86 23.84
C HIS A 305 -15.54 -7.06 23.06
N SER A 306 -15.00 -7.37 21.88
CA SER A 306 -15.42 -8.54 21.10
C SER A 306 -15.08 -9.84 21.81
N GLU A 307 -15.81 -10.90 21.49
CA GLU A 307 -15.51 -12.24 22.00
C GLU A 307 -14.16 -12.73 21.48
N LEU A 308 -13.82 -12.42 20.21
CA LEU A 308 -12.50 -12.71 19.66
C LEU A 308 -11.37 -12.14 20.53
N ALA A 309 -11.44 -10.85 20.91
CA ALA A 309 -10.39 -10.21 21.70
C ALA A 309 -10.27 -10.78 23.12
N LYS A 310 -11.40 -11.19 23.73
CA LYS A 310 -11.43 -11.80 25.07
C LYS A 310 -10.90 -13.23 25.08
N GLN A 311 -11.32 -14.03 24.10
CA GLN A 311 -11.01 -15.47 24.04
C GLN A 311 -9.63 -15.73 23.42
N HIS A 312 -9.16 -14.83 22.54
CA HIS A 312 -7.89 -14.96 21.83
C HIS A 312 -7.00 -13.70 21.95
N PRO A 313 -6.65 -13.25 23.18
CA PRO A 313 -5.81 -12.05 23.37
C PRO A 313 -4.39 -12.20 22.79
N GLY A 314 -3.95 -13.44 22.51
CA GLY A 314 -2.69 -13.75 21.84
C GLY A 314 -2.70 -13.45 20.33
N TRP A 315 -3.86 -13.28 19.70
CA TRP A 315 -3.99 -12.96 18.27
C TRP A 315 -3.82 -11.48 17.95
N LEU A 316 -3.98 -10.60 18.94
CA LEU A 316 -3.86 -9.16 18.73
C LEU A 316 -2.39 -8.79 18.47
N LEU A 317 -2.16 -7.94 17.45
CA LEU A 317 -0.87 -7.30 17.23
C LEU A 317 -0.51 -6.49 18.47
N LYS A 318 0.76 -6.53 18.88
CA LYS A 318 1.24 -5.84 20.08
C LYS A 318 2.35 -4.87 19.76
N ASP A 319 2.40 -3.77 20.50
CA ASP A 319 3.53 -2.86 20.49
C ASP A 319 4.77 -3.47 21.17
N ALA A 320 5.90 -2.75 21.13
CA ALA A 320 7.15 -3.17 21.75
C ALA A 320 7.07 -3.36 23.29
N LYS A 321 6.00 -2.87 23.95
CA LYS A 321 5.74 -3.06 25.38
C LYS A 321 4.76 -4.22 25.63
N GLY A 322 4.39 -4.97 24.59
CA GLY A 322 3.47 -6.09 24.67
C GLY A 322 1.99 -5.69 24.80
N ARG A 323 1.65 -4.42 24.53
CA ARG A 323 0.27 -3.91 24.62
C ARG A 323 -0.41 -4.03 23.25
N PRO A 324 -1.67 -4.51 23.18
CA PRO A 324 -2.45 -4.50 21.94
C PRO A 324 -2.68 -3.11 21.36
#